data_AF-A0A7X3YCK4-F1
#
_entry.id   AF-A0A7X3YCK4-F1
#
_cell.length_a   1.000
_cell.length_b   1.000
_cell.length_c   1.000
_cell.angle_alpha   90.00
_cell.angle_beta   90.00
_cell.angle_gamma   90.00
#
_symmetry.space_group_name_H-M   'P 1'
#
loop_
_entity.id
_entity.type
_entity.pdbx_description
1 polymer ?
#
loop_
_entity_poly.entity_id
_entity_poly.type
_entity_poly.pdbx_seq_one_letter_code
_entity_poly.pdbx_strand_id
1 'polypeptide(L)'
;MWARGAPGFRAGRAHLFTDPRLAWAATYVLEARKTKKTKPAGSGEANAFGLFGTGGNVWEWTGSCWQRTYETGADPVSRRNCGVRVLQGEHRSYMPVFVRDIGSGGCSIRPMPGNFGFRVVRDL
;
A
#
# COMPACT_ATOMS: atom_id res chain seq x y z
N MET A 1 40.26 33.95 26.03
CA MET A 1 39.78 33.17 27.19
C MET A 1 38.24 33.16 27.15
N TRP A 2 37.67 32.02 26.73
CA TRP A 2 36.31 31.49 26.99
C TRP A 2 35.10 32.06 26.23
N ALA A 3 34.41 31.11 25.60
CA ALA A 3 33.20 31.20 24.80
C ALA A 3 31.93 31.29 25.65
N ARG A 4 30.84 31.79 25.07
CA ARG A 4 29.49 31.28 25.34
C ARG A 4 28.71 31.18 24.03
N GLY A 5 28.74 29.97 23.48
CA GLY A 5 27.85 29.57 22.39
C GLY A 5 26.40 29.65 22.86
N ALA A 6 25.53 30.09 21.95
CA ALA A 6 24.09 29.99 22.13
C ALA A 6 23.72 28.53 22.44
N PRO A 7 22.80 28.27 23.38
CA PRO A 7 22.40 26.92 23.70
C PRO A 7 21.77 26.31 22.45
N GLY A 8 22.45 25.31 21.89
CA GLY A 8 21.89 24.47 20.85
C GLY A 8 20.61 23.85 21.36
N PHE A 9 19.48 24.24 20.76
CA PHE A 9 18.23 23.51 20.89
C PHE A 9 18.50 22.09 20.39
N ARG A 10 18.71 21.16 21.31
CA ARG A 10 18.54 19.74 21.01
C ARG A 10 17.08 19.60 20.62
N ALA A 11 16.82 19.40 19.34
CA ALA A 11 15.50 19.03 18.84
C ALA A 11 15.15 17.63 19.37
N GLY A 12 14.77 17.55 20.65
CA GLY A 12 13.99 16.43 21.14
C GLY A 12 12.71 16.41 20.31
N ARG A 13 12.38 15.25 19.73
CA ARG A 13 11.14 15.08 18.94
C ARG A 13 9.98 15.61 19.80
N ALA A 14 9.39 16.74 19.41
CA ALA A 14 8.22 17.27 20.09
C ALA A 14 7.15 16.17 20.07
N HIS A 15 6.77 15.68 21.25
CA HIS A 15 5.72 14.69 21.36
C HIS A 15 4.41 15.37 20.92
N LEU A 16 3.90 14.99 19.74
CA LEU A 16 2.63 15.50 19.24
C LEU A 16 1.45 15.18 20.19
N PHE A 17 1.60 14.11 20.97
CA PHE A 17 0.68 13.70 22.02
C PHE A 17 1.45 13.34 23.29
N THR A 18 0.90 13.69 24.44
CA THR A 18 1.48 13.40 25.77
C THR A 18 1.03 12.06 26.34
N ASP A 19 -0.08 11.49 25.88
CA ASP A 19 -0.53 10.15 26.29
C ASP A 19 0.31 9.07 25.57
N PRO A 20 1.01 8.19 26.31
CA PRO A 20 1.80 7.11 25.71
C PRO A 20 0.97 6.14 24.85
N ARG A 21 -0.35 6.02 25.06
CA ARG A 21 -1.24 5.23 24.20
C ARG A 21 -1.41 5.81 22.80
N LEU A 22 -1.10 7.10 22.62
CA LEU A 22 -1.18 7.79 21.34
C LEU A 22 0.19 7.97 20.66
N ALA A 23 1.25 7.37 21.21
CA ALA A 23 2.58 7.43 20.62
C ALA A 23 2.60 6.90 19.17
N TRP A 24 1.77 5.91 18.85
CA TRP A 24 1.61 5.38 17.49
C TRP A 24 0.96 6.39 16.53
N ALA A 25 0.09 7.27 17.01
CA ALA A 25 -0.62 8.25 16.18
C ALA A 25 0.32 9.39 15.75
N ALA A 26 1.30 9.73 16.59
CA ALA A 26 2.37 10.66 16.21
C ALA A 26 3.17 10.11 15.01
N THR A 27 3.36 8.79 14.94
CA THR A 27 4.01 8.13 13.80
C THR A 27 3.30 8.44 12.48
N TYR A 28 1.96 8.44 12.46
CA TYR A 28 1.18 8.74 11.25
C TYR A 28 1.41 10.16 10.71
N VAL A 29 1.59 11.14 11.60
CA VAL A 29 1.81 12.55 11.23
C VAL A 29 3.26 12.82 10.87
N LEU A 30 4.20 12.16 11.56
CA LEU A 30 5.63 12.40 11.43
C LEU A 30 6.30 11.55 10.36
N GLU A 31 5.70 10.41 9.98
CA GLU A 31 6.24 9.59 8.90
C GLU A 31 6.26 10.36 7.58
N ALA A 32 7.45 10.46 7.00
CA ALA A 32 7.62 11.06 5.70
C ALA A 32 6.77 10.29 4.67
N ARG A 33 6.04 11.02 3.84
CA ARG A 33 5.33 10.44 2.70
C ARG A 33 6.32 9.62 1.86
N LYS A 34 6.08 8.31 1.75
CA LYS A 34 6.86 7.45 0.86
C LYS A 34 6.82 7.99 -0.56
N THR A 35 7.97 8.01 -1.22
CA THR A 35 8.05 8.34 -2.65
C THR A 35 7.19 7.37 -3.45
N LYS A 36 6.39 7.91 -4.37
CA LYS A 36 5.60 7.11 -5.32
C LYS A 36 6.41 6.70 -6.56
N LYS A 37 7.72 6.94 -6.59
CA LYS A 37 8.57 6.53 -7.73
C LYS A 37 8.85 5.02 -7.67
N THR A 38 8.83 4.39 -8.83
CA THR A 38 9.31 3.00 -8.94
C THR A 38 10.82 2.94 -8.70
N LYS A 39 11.27 1.77 -8.25
CA LYS A 39 12.67 1.39 -8.07
C LYS A 39 13.03 0.33 -9.13
N PRO A 40 14.31 0.17 -9.48
CA PRO A 40 14.77 -0.94 -10.31
C PRO A 40 14.28 -2.29 -9.79
N ALA A 41 13.97 -3.22 -10.69
CA ALA A 41 13.58 -4.57 -10.30
C ALA A 41 14.69 -5.24 -9.46
N GLY A 42 14.32 -6.03 -8.46
CA GLY A 42 15.28 -6.63 -7.52
C GLY A 42 15.81 -5.69 -6.43
N SER A 43 15.37 -4.43 -6.38
CA SER A 43 15.74 -3.53 -5.29
C SER A 43 15.13 -3.96 -3.96
N GLY A 44 15.89 -3.79 -2.87
CA GLY A 44 15.47 -4.09 -1.51
C GLY A 44 15.80 -5.52 -1.10
N GLU A 45 15.13 -6.00 -0.05
CA GLU A 45 15.32 -7.34 0.48
C GLU A 45 14.34 -8.33 -0.15
N ALA A 46 14.81 -9.55 -0.39
CA ALA A 46 13.95 -10.66 -0.79
C ALA A 46 13.18 -11.21 0.42
N ASN A 47 11.98 -11.72 0.18
CA ASN A 47 11.28 -12.52 1.16
C ASN A 47 11.92 -13.92 1.32
N ALA A 48 11.38 -14.74 2.22
CA ALA A 48 11.86 -16.11 2.50
C ALA A 48 11.87 -17.05 1.27
N PHE A 49 11.21 -16.68 0.17
CA PHE A 49 11.15 -17.43 -1.09
C PHE A 49 12.08 -16.85 -2.17
N GLY A 50 12.93 -15.88 -1.83
CA GLY A 50 13.82 -15.22 -2.79
C GLY A 50 13.12 -14.22 -3.72
N LEU A 51 11.88 -13.82 -3.41
CA LEU A 51 11.12 -12.87 -4.23
C LEU A 51 11.32 -11.44 -3.75
N PHE A 52 11.64 -10.54 -4.68
CA PHE A 52 11.80 -9.11 -4.43
C PHE A 52 10.53 -8.33 -4.77
N GLY A 53 10.29 -7.24 -4.03
CA GLY A 53 9.28 -6.24 -4.36
C GLY A 53 7.82 -6.68 -4.16
N THR A 54 7.54 -7.79 -3.48
CA THR A 54 6.17 -8.32 -3.33
C THR A 54 5.23 -7.47 -2.46
N GLY A 55 5.77 -6.49 -1.72
CA GLY A 55 5.00 -5.63 -0.80
C GLY A 55 5.14 -4.14 -1.08
N GLY A 56 5.59 -3.73 -2.28
CA GLY A 56 5.81 -2.33 -2.63
C GLY A 56 6.36 -2.16 -4.05
N ASN A 57 6.82 -0.96 -4.39
CA ASN A 57 7.24 -0.55 -5.76
C ASN A 57 6.06 -0.36 -6.72
N VAL A 58 5.31 -1.43 -6.98
CA VAL A 58 4.13 -1.47 -7.86
C VAL A 58 3.02 -2.30 -7.21
N TRP A 59 1.78 -2.07 -7.59
CA TRP A 59 0.74 -3.06 -7.42
C TRP A 59 0.81 -4.10 -8.54
N GLU A 60 0.83 -5.37 -8.18
CA GLU A 60 0.89 -6.50 -9.11
C GLU A 60 -0.51 -7.02 -9.41
N TRP A 61 -0.88 -7.04 -10.70
CA TRP A 61 -2.09 -7.70 -11.19
C TRP A 61 -2.03 -9.20 -10.92
N THR A 62 -3.15 -9.76 -10.45
CA THR A 62 -3.30 -11.21 -10.26
C THR A 62 -4.42 -11.78 -11.13
N GLY A 63 -4.37 -13.09 -11.37
CA GLY A 63 -5.47 -13.82 -12.02
C GLY A 63 -6.74 -13.90 -11.16
N SER A 64 -6.69 -13.51 -9.89
CA SER A 64 -7.81 -13.61 -8.96
C SER A 64 -8.90 -12.59 -9.27
N CYS A 65 -10.13 -13.09 -9.43
CA CYS A 65 -11.31 -12.24 -9.57
C CYS A 65 -11.69 -11.62 -8.23
N TRP A 66 -12.35 -10.47 -8.26
CA TRP A 66 -13.03 -9.95 -7.08
C TRP A 66 -14.11 -10.93 -6.62
N GLN A 67 -14.18 -11.16 -5.31
CA GLN A 67 -15.21 -11.96 -4.68
C GLN A 67 -15.63 -11.31 -3.37
N ARG A 68 -16.93 -11.30 -3.13
CA ARG A 68 -17.51 -10.88 -1.85
C ARG A 68 -18.45 -11.95 -1.35
N THR A 69 -18.24 -12.36 -0.11
CA THR A 69 -19.12 -13.28 0.60
C THR A 69 -20.00 -12.47 1.55
N TYR A 70 -21.29 -12.75 1.52
CA TYR A 70 -22.28 -12.18 2.42
C TYR A 70 -22.73 -13.29 3.37
N GLU A 71 -22.49 -13.09 4.66
CA GLU A 71 -22.98 -13.95 5.72
C GLU A 71 -24.46 -13.57 5.98
N THR A 72 -25.37 -14.10 5.17
CA THR A 72 -26.82 -13.83 5.31
C THR A 72 -27.52 -15.08 5.82
N GLY A 73 -27.49 -15.29 7.13
CA GLY A 73 -28.18 -16.41 7.78
C GLY A 73 -27.36 -17.70 7.78
N ALA A 74 -28.03 -18.84 7.59
CA ALA A 74 -27.44 -20.17 7.73
C ALA A 74 -26.40 -20.51 6.65
N ASP A 75 -26.55 -19.94 5.45
CA ASP A 75 -25.68 -20.22 4.31
C ASP A 75 -25.02 -18.94 3.77
N PRO A 76 -23.68 -18.90 3.66
CA PRO A 76 -22.98 -17.76 3.08
C PRO A 76 -23.21 -17.68 1.57
N VAL A 77 -23.60 -16.50 1.07
CA VAL A 77 -23.78 -16.23 -0.36
C VAL A 77 -22.52 -15.56 -0.91
N SER A 78 -21.81 -16.23 -1.83
CA SER A 78 -20.64 -15.65 -2.51
C SER A 78 -20.98 -15.08 -3.89
N ARG A 79 -20.61 -13.82 -4.14
CA ARG A 79 -20.65 -13.21 -5.47
C ARG A 79 -19.24 -13.03 -6.02
N ARG A 80 -19.00 -13.56 -7.23
CA ARG A 80 -17.73 -13.46 -7.96
C ARG A 80 -17.89 -12.55 -9.18
N ASN A 81 -17.01 -11.58 -9.35
CA ASN A 81 -16.97 -10.69 -10.51
C ASN A 81 -15.54 -10.66 -11.10
N CYS A 82 -15.37 -11.23 -12.29
CA CYS A 82 -14.07 -11.27 -12.98
C CYS A 82 -13.79 -10.04 -13.87
N GLY A 83 -14.77 -9.14 -14.01
CA GLY A 83 -14.56 -7.80 -14.57
C GLY A 83 -13.72 -6.90 -13.65
N VAL A 84 -13.50 -7.31 -12.40
CA VAL A 84 -12.60 -6.66 -11.45
C VAL A 84 -11.57 -7.70 -10.98
N ARG A 85 -10.28 -7.36 -11.03
CA ARG A 85 -9.20 -8.20 -10.53
C ARG A 85 -8.67 -7.67 -9.22
N VAL A 86 -8.12 -8.57 -8.42
CA VAL A 86 -7.39 -8.24 -7.19
C VAL A 86 -5.96 -7.90 -7.56
N LEU A 87 -5.48 -6.78 -7.04
CA LEU A 87 -4.08 -6.36 -7.10
C LEU A 87 -3.47 -6.51 -5.70
N GLN A 88 -2.24 -7.00 -5.66
CA GLN A 88 -1.44 -7.13 -4.43
C GLN A 88 -0.28 -6.14 -4.45
N GLY A 89 0.21 -5.75 -3.28
CA GLY A 89 1.23 -4.71 -3.13
C GLY A 89 1.28 -4.26 -1.67
N GLU A 90 1.45 -2.96 -1.42
CA GLU A 90 1.41 -2.42 -0.05
C GLU A 90 0.06 -2.70 0.65
N HIS A 91 -1.04 -2.62 -0.11
CA HIS A 91 -2.38 -2.96 0.34
C HIS A 91 -3.14 -3.70 -0.75
N ARG A 92 -4.08 -4.57 -0.39
CA ARG A 92 -5.01 -5.18 -1.34
C ARG A 92 -5.79 -4.07 -2.05
N SER A 93 -5.84 -4.14 -3.38
CA SER A 93 -6.59 -3.20 -4.21
C SER A 93 -7.40 -3.93 -5.27
N TYR A 94 -8.40 -3.25 -5.82
CA TYR A 94 -9.31 -3.82 -6.80
C TYR A 94 -9.32 -2.93 -8.03
N MET A 95 -9.06 -3.50 -9.20
CA MET A 95 -9.07 -2.77 -10.46
C MET A 95 -9.99 -3.43 -11.48
N PRO A 96 -10.88 -2.66 -12.14
CA PRO A 96 -11.62 -3.18 -13.27
C PRO A 96 -10.65 -3.55 -14.40
N VAL A 97 -10.91 -4.65 -15.08
CA VAL A 97 -10.25 -4.95 -16.35
C VAL A 97 -10.63 -3.84 -17.32
N PHE A 98 -9.65 -3.20 -17.94
CA PHE A 98 -9.89 -2.13 -18.91
C PHE A 98 -10.59 -2.69 -20.15
N VAL A 99 -11.91 -2.69 -20.13
CA VAL A 99 -12.73 -2.81 -21.33
C VAL A 99 -12.94 -1.39 -21.85
N ARG A 100 -13.01 -1.19 -23.16
CA ARG A 100 -13.07 0.11 -23.84
C ARG A 100 -14.03 1.15 -23.24
N ASP A 101 -15.02 0.71 -22.46
CA ASP A 101 -15.90 1.55 -21.67
C ASP A 101 -15.62 1.33 -20.17
N ILE A 102 -15.02 2.33 -19.52
CA ILE A 102 -14.83 2.35 -18.07
C ILE A 102 -16.19 2.72 -17.48
N GLY A 103 -17.03 1.71 -17.22
CA GLY A 103 -18.20 1.88 -16.37
C GLY A 103 -17.74 2.41 -15.01
N SER A 104 -17.85 3.73 -14.83
CA SER A 104 -17.61 4.52 -13.61
C SER A 104 -16.76 3.81 -12.54
N GLY A 105 -15.48 3.62 -12.84
CA GLY A 105 -14.50 3.02 -11.94
C GLY A 105 -14.07 3.97 -10.82
N GLY A 106 -14.87 4.07 -9.76
CA GLY A 106 -14.45 4.50 -8.43
C GLY A 106 -14.39 6.00 -8.15
N CYS A 107 -14.84 6.37 -6.94
CA CYS A 107 -14.70 7.72 -6.39
C CYS A 107 -13.24 7.93 -5.93
N SER A 108 -12.33 8.26 -6.86
CA SER A 108 -10.93 8.52 -6.52
C SER A 108 -10.77 9.95 -5.96
N ILE A 109 -10.95 10.11 -4.64
CA ILE A 109 -10.71 11.36 -3.90
C ILE A 109 -9.22 11.82 -3.95
N ARG A 110 -8.30 10.98 -4.46
CA ARG A 110 -6.89 11.30 -4.66
C ARG A 110 -6.36 10.74 -5.98
N PRO A 111 -5.35 11.36 -6.61
CA PRO A 111 -4.65 10.80 -7.76
C PRO A 111 -4.18 9.39 -7.42
N MET A 112 -4.61 8.40 -8.22
CA MET A 112 -4.17 7.02 -8.05
C MET A 112 -2.64 6.99 -7.99
N PRO A 113 -2.01 6.37 -6.98
CA PRO A 113 -0.60 6.03 -7.06
C PRO A 113 -0.41 5.10 -8.27
N GLY A 114 0.08 5.65 -9.38
CA GLY A 114 -0.05 5.10 -10.73
C GLY A 114 0.94 4.01 -11.11
N ASN A 115 1.42 3.22 -10.15
CA ASN A 115 2.40 2.17 -10.42
C ASN A 115 1.71 0.81 -10.43
N PHE A 116 1.21 0.42 -11.60
CA PHE A 116 0.67 -0.92 -11.83
C PHE A 116 1.65 -1.74 -12.64
N GLY A 117 1.87 -2.97 -12.22
CA GLY A 117 2.73 -3.94 -12.87
C GLY A 117 2.17 -5.34 -12.77
N PHE A 118 2.99 -6.32 -13.09
CA PHE A 118 2.62 -7.72 -13.01
C PHE A 118 3.87 -8.56 -12.78
N ARG A 119 3.63 -9.80 -12.36
CA ARG A 119 4.63 -10.84 -12.29
C ARG A 119 4.13 -12.03 -13.09
N VAL A 120 5.00 -12.56 -13.93
CA VAL A 120 4.70 -13.78 -14.68
C VAL A 120 4.99 -14.97 -13.78
N VAL A 121 4.05 -15.91 -13.76
CA VAL A 121 4.18 -17.20 -13.11
C VAL A 121 4.04 -18.28 -14.18
N ARG A 122 4.70 -19.42 -13.98
CA ARG A 122 4.56 -20.59 -14.84
C ARG A 122 4.39 -21.84 -13.97
N ASP A 123 3.67 -22.80 -14.53
CA ASP A 123 3.62 -24.15 -13.96
C ASP A 123 4.97 -24.85 -14.12
N LEU A 124 5.20 -25.87 -13.30
CA LEU A 124 6.44 -26.66 -13.28
C LEU A 124 6.46 -27.74 -14.35
#